data_AF-A0A803QMV7-F1
#
_entry.id   AF-A0A803QMV7-F1
#
_cell.length_a   1.000
_cell.length_b   1.000
_cell.length_c   1.000
_cell.angle_alpha   90.00
_cell.angle_beta   90.00
_cell.angle_gamma   90.00
#
_symmetry.space_group_name_H-M   'P 1'
#
loop_
_entity.id
_entity.type
_entity.pdbx_description
1 polymer ?
#
loop_
_entity_poly.entity_id
_entity_poly.type
_entity_poly.pdbx_seq_one_letter_code
_entity_poly.pdbx_strand_id
1 'polypeptide(L)'
;MASTTLSWSSSTWVQSFSTGKVFKEPTKLSDKRATFLILAQKKAKKTRAIILKEDVSELGKKGQLLNVKAGFYRNYLLPTGKAQIVTPDLVKEMKMEEERIEAEKKRVKEEAEQLAYF
;
A
#
# COMPACT_ATOMS: atom_id res chain seq x y z
N MET A 1 -30.32 -14.78 -40.39
CA MET A 1 -29.22 -13.84 -40.11
C MET A 1 -29.82 -12.44 -40.05
N ALA A 2 -30.08 -11.91 -38.87
CA ALA A 2 -30.46 -10.50 -38.70
C ALA A 2 -29.92 -10.00 -37.36
N SER A 3 -28.96 -9.10 -37.45
CA SER A 3 -28.23 -8.44 -36.36
C SER A 3 -28.91 -7.12 -36.01
N THR A 4 -29.17 -6.87 -34.73
CA THR A 4 -29.61 -5.56 -34.24
C THR A 4 -28.67 -5.06 -33.14
N THR A 5 -27.97 -3.98 -33.46
CA THR A 5 -27.06 -3.22 -32.60
C THR A 5 -27.85 -2.36 -31.62
N LEU A 6 -27.72 -2.62 -30.32
CA LEU A 6 -28.32 -1.78 -29.28
C LEU A 6 -27.36 -0.66 -28.88
N SER A 7 -27.71 0.55 -29.33
CA SER A 7 -27.16 1.84 -28.95
C SER A 7 -27.33 2.10 -27.44
N TRP A 8 -26.24 2.43 -26.75
CA TRP A 8 -26.28 2.94 -25.38
C TRP A 8 -26.78 4.39 -25.41
N SER A 9 -28.10 4.55 -25.37
CA SER A 9 -28.71 5.86 -25.16
C SER A 9 -28.46 6.31 -23.71
N SER A 10 -27.80 7.45 -23.56
CA SER A 10 -27.50 8.12 -22.29
C SER A 10 -28.79 8.65 -21.65
N SER A 11 -29.17 8.10 -20.50
CA SER A 11 -30.33 8.56 -19.73
C SER A 11 -29.96 9.78 -18.88
N THR A 12 -30.40 10.96 -19.30
CA THR A 12 -30.44 12.17 -18.45
C THR A 12 -31.49 11.98 -17.36
N TRP A 13 -31.02 11.79 -16.13
CA TRP A 13 -31.87 11.78 -14.94
C TRP A 13 -32.13 13.22 -14.48
N VAL A 14 -33.25 13.82 -14.91
CA VAL A 14 -33.95 14.86 -14.13
C VAL A 14 -35.43 14.85 -14.52
N GLN A 15 -36.31 14.48 -13.58
CA GLN A 15 -37.74 14.80 -13.65
C GLN A 15 -38.12 15.64 -12.45
N SER A 16 -38.62 16.84 -12.75
CA SER A 16 -38.98 17.91 -11.82
C SER A 16 -40.37 17.67 -11.21
N PHE A 17 -40.47 17.77 -9.89
CA PHE A 17 -41.74 17.96 -9.18
C PHE A 17 -42.14 19.44 -9.26
N SER A 18 -43.38 19.68 -9.68
CA SER A 18 -44.00 21.00 -9.75
C SER A 18 -44.31 21.57 -8.36
N THR A 19 -44.02 22.85 -8.13
CA THR A 19 -44.99 23.97 -7.95
C THR A 19 -44.35 25.14 -7.19
N GLY A 20 -44.23 26.30 -7.87
CA GLY A 20 -44.45 27.64 -7.31
C GLY A 20 -43.35 28.36 -6.50
N LYS A 21 -42.57 29.26 -7.14
CA LYS A 21 -42.43 30.67 -6.73
C LYS A 21 -41.64 31.52 -7.75
N VAL A 22 -42.01 32.80 -7.78
CA VAL A 22 -41.71 33.89 -8.71
C VAL A 22 -40.23 34.35 -8.72
N PHE A 23 -39.80 34.80 -9.89
CA PHE A 23 -38.52 35.41 -10.27
C PHE A 23 -37.81 36.27 -9.20
N LYS A 24 -36.51 36.03 -9.04
CA LYS A 24 -35.49 37.10 -8.92
C LYS A 24 -34.37 36.81 -9.90
N GLU A 25 -34.02 37.83 -10.68
CA GLU A 25 -32.99 37.78 -11.71
C GLU A 25 -31.65 37.22 -11.19
N PRO A 26 -30.89 36.47 -12.00
CA PRO A 26 -29.53 36.13 -11.64
C PRO A 26 -28.70 37.42 -11.71
N THR A 27 -28.26 37.90 -10.54
CA THR A 27 -27.07 38.74 -10.47
C THR A 27 -25.99 38.04 -11.28
N LYS A 28 -25.47 38.71 -12.32
CA LYS A 28 -24.42 38.17 -13.18
C LYS A 28 -23.18 37.89 -12.33
N LEU A 29 -23.09 36.68 -11.80
CA LEU A 29 -21.85 36.09 -11.30
C LEU A 29 -20.95 36.01 -12.52
N SER A 30 -20.00 36.95 -12.60
CA SER A 30 -18.97 36.92 -13.63
C SER A 30 -18.32 35.55 -13.57
N ASP A 31 -18.44 34.78 -14.65
CA ASP A 31 -17.82 33.47 -14.84
C ASP A 31 -16.30 33.64 -14.84
N LYS A 32 -15.71 33.89 -13.66
CA LYS A 32 -14.29 33.68 -13.40
C LYS A 32 -14.10 32.17 -13.23
N ARG A 33 -14.38 31.42 -14.29
CA ARG A 33 -13.97 30.02 -14.37
C ARG A 33 -12.45 30.07 -14.47
N ALA A 34 -11.77 29.99 -13.32
CA ALA A 34 -10.35 29.76 -13.29
C ALA A 34 -10.07 28.52 -14.14
N THR A 35 -9.48 28.71 -15.31
CA THR A 35 -9.07 27.62 -16.17
C THR A 35 -7.99 26.87 -15.40
N PHE A 36 -8.32 25.71 -14.85
CA PHE A 36 -7.29 24.84 -14.27
C PHE A 36 -6.33 24.47 -15.39
N LEU A 37 -5.11 25.01 -15.35
CA LEU A 37 -4.05 24.62 -16.26
C LEU A 37 -3.64 23.19 -15.94
N ILE A 38 -4.06 22.24 -16.79
CA ILE A 38 -3.63 20.84 -16.68
C ILE A 38 -2.17 20.77 -17.11
N LEU A 39 -1.27 20.91 -16.13
CA LEU A 39 0.16 20.70 -16.33
C LEU A 39 0.46 19.21 -16.19
N ALA A 40 0.97 18.59 -17.24
CA ALA A 40 1.42 17.20 -17.17
C ALA A 40 2.59 17.09 -16.18
N GLN A 41 2.38 16.34 -15.10
CA GLN A 41 3.42 16.08 -14.11
C GLN A 41 4.17 14.77 -14.41
N LYS A 42 5.49 14.76 -14.21
CA LYS A 42 6.31 13.55 -14.31
C LYS A 42 5.89 12.56 -13.22
N LYS A 43 5.70 11.29 -13.60
CA LYS A 43 5.30 10.22 -12.68
C LYS A 43 6.43 9.86 -11.71
N ALA A 44 6.11 9.75 -10.41
CA ALA A 44 7.03 9.28 -9.37
C ALA A 44 6.86 7.77 -9.08
N LYS A 45 7.98 7.10 -8.76
CA LYS A 45 7.98 5.68 -8.36
C LYS A 45 7.58 5.56 -6.88
N LYS A 46 6.59 4.70 -6.59
CA LYS A 46 6.12 4.44 -5.23
C LYS A 46 6.84 3.23 -4.63
N THR A 47 7.49 3.42 -3.48
CA THR A 47 8.20 2.37 -2.74
C THR A 47 7.61 2.19 -1.34
N ARG A 48 7.86 1.03 -0.73
CA ARG A 48 7.46 0.66 0.63
C ARG A 48 8.60 -0.07 1.32
N ALA A 49 8.88 0.30 2.56
CA ALA A 49 9.80 -0.42 3.43
C ALA A 49 9.08 -1.65 4.00
N ILE A 50 9.67 -2.83 3.80
CA ILE A 50 9.13 -4.13 4.22
C ILE A 50 10.21 -4.94 4.92
N ILE A 51 9.76 -5.85 5.77
CA ILE A 51 10.58 -6.91 6.34
C ILE A 51 10.12 -8.27 5.85
N LEU A 52 11.06 -9.13 5.48
CA LEU A 52 10.75 -10.47 4.99
C LEU A 52 10.50 -11.44 6.16
N LYS A 53 9.40 -12.16 6.10
CA LYS A 53 9.06 -13.22 7.07
C LYS A 53 9.58 -14.59 6.62
N GLU A 54 9.79 -14.76 5.33
CA GLU A 54 10.26 -15.98 4.69
C GLU A 54 11.42 -15.66 3.75
N ASP A 55 12.19 -16.69 3.40
CA ASP A 55 13.20 -16.56 2.36
C ASP A 55 12.53 -16.45 0.98
N VAL A 56 12.95 -15.46 0.19
CA VAL A 56 12.43 -15.20 -1.14
C VAL A 56 13.61 -15.12 -2.09
N SER A 57 13.70 -16.04 -3.05
CA SER A 57 14.85 -16.19 -3.95
C SER A 57 15.26 -14.91 -4.69
N GLU A 58 14.30 -14.02 -5.00
CA GLU A 58 14.56 -12.76 -5.70
C GLU A 58 14.97 -11.60 -4.78
N LEU A 59 14.66 -11.68 -3.48
CA LEU A 59 14.87 -10.57 -2.54
C LEU A 59 15.98 -10.86 -1.53
N GLY A 60 15.96 -12.04 -0.92
CA GLY A 60 16.88 -12.42 0.14
C GLY A 60 16.22 -13.21 1.27
N LYS A 61 17.00 -13.37 2.34
CA LYS A 61 16.65 -14.22 3.48
C LYS A 61 15.59 -13.57 4.38
N LYS A 62 14.93 -14.42 5.17
CA LYS A 62 14.06 -14.02 6.28
C LYS A 62 14.75 -13.00 7.19
N GLY A 63 14.00 -12.00 7.65
CA GLY A 63 14.43 -10.96 8.59
C GLY A 63 15.06 -9.73 7.92
N GLN A 64 15.27 -9.74 6.60
CA GLN A 64 15.89 -8.59 5.93
C GLN A 64 14.93 -7.41 5.75
N LEU A 65 15.47 -6.21 5.97
CA LEU A 65 14.80 -4.92 5.78
C LEU A 65 15.08 -4.39 4.36
N LEU A 66 14.03 -4.25 3.52
CA LEU A 66 14.19 -3.88 2.12
C LEU A 66 13.15 -2.83 1.67
N ASN A 67 13.52 -2.02 0.68
CA ASN A 67 12.61 -1.08 0.02
C ASN A 67 12.12 -1.67 -1.31
N VAL A 68 10.85 -2.08 -1.36
CA VAL A 68 10.24 -2.69 -2.55
C VAL A 68 9.27 -1.74 -3.24
N LYS A 69 8.90 -2.05 -4.48
CA LYS A 69 7.80 -1.32 -5.17
C LYS A 69 6.49 -1.55 -4.42
N ALA A 70 5.68 -0.49 -4.27
CA ALA A 70 4.41 -0.57 -3.54
C ALA A 70 3.44 -1.61 -4.15
N GLY A 71 3.42 -1.75 -5.48
CA GLY A 71 2.61 -2.75 -6.17
C GLY A 71 3.07 -4.19 -5.91
N PHE A 72 4.38 -4.42 -5.77
CA PHE A 72 4.92 -5.75 -5.48
C PHE A 72 4.56 -6.21 -4.08
N TYR A 73 4.64 -5.30 -3.10
CA TYR A 73 4.16 -5.58 -1.75
C TYR A 73 2.66 -5.92 -1.72
N ARG A 74 1.82 -5.06 -2.31
CA ARG A 74 0.36 -5.22 -2.27
C ARG A 74 -0.14 -6.46 -3.02
N ASN A 75 0.44 -6.76 -4.17
CA ASN A 75 -0.10 -7.79 -5.06
C ASN A 75 0.51 -9.18 -4.81
N TYR A 76 1.73 -9.26 -4.26
CA TYR A 76 2.44 -10.52 -4.07
C TYR A 76 2.80 -10.78 -2.61
N LEU A 77 3.61 -9.92 -1.99
CA LEU A 77 4.16 -10.21 -0.66
C LEU A 77 3.12 -10.20 0.46
N LEU A 78 2.14 -9.30 0.40
CA LEU A 78 1.06 -9.20 1.37
C LEU A 78 0.09 -10.40 1.31
N PRO A 79 -0.50 -10.75 0.15
CA PRO A 79 -1.43 -11.88 0.08
C PRO A 79 -0.75 -13.23 0.32
N THR A 80 0.54 -13.37 0.01
CA THR A 80 1.30 -14.59 0.31
C THR A 80 1.84 -14.65 1.74
N GLY A 81 1.71 -13.57 2.52
CA GLY A 81 2.21 -13.52 3.90
C GLY A 81 3.75 -13.48 4.03
N LYS A 82 4.47 -13.33 2.91
CA LYS A 82 5.95 -13.38 2.86
C LYS A 82 6.63 -12.15 3.44
N ALA A 83 5.93 -11.02 3.58
CA ALA A 83 6.49 -9.79 4.12
C ALA A 83 5.51 -8.99 4.97
N GLN A 84 6.05 -8.17 5.86
CA GLN A 84 5.31 -7.25 6.72
C GLN A 84 5.79 -5.81 6.52
N ILE A 85 4.91 -4.83 6.73
CA ILE A 85 5.30 -3.42 6.71
C ILE A 85 6.20 -3.13 7.90
N VAL A 86 7.25 -2.37 7.66
CA VAL A 86 8.15 -1.90 8.69
C VAL A 86 7.44 -0.84 9.52
N THR A 87 7.19 -1.15 10.79
CA THR A 87 6.80 -0.18 11.81
C THR A 87 7.94 -0.04 12.82
N PRO A 88 8.10 1.13 13.45
CA PRO A 88 9.16 1.34 14.44
C PRO A 88 9.06 0.35 15.62
N ASP A 89 7.85 -0.05 15.99
CA ASP A 89 7.61 -0.99 17.08
C ASP A 89 8.06 -2.42 16.70
N LEU A 90 7.74 -2.87 15.48
CA LEU A 90 8.19 -4.17 14.97
C LEU A 90 9.72 -4.28 14.94
N VAL A 91 10.40 -3.19 14.58
CA VAL A 91 11.87 -3.15 14.57
C VAL A 91 12.45 -3.29 15.98
N LYS A 92 11.80 -2.70 16.99
CA LYS A 92 12.23 -2.84 18.39
C LYS A 92 12.00 -4.26 18.89
N GLU A 93 10.83 -4.82 18.63
CA GLU A 93 10.49 -6.20 19.01
C GLU A 93 11.50 -7.19 18.41
N MET A 94 11.85 -7.03 17.13
CA MET A 94 12.85 -7.88 16.50
C MET A 94 14.23 -7.79 17.15
N LYS A 95 14.70 -6.58 17.46
CA LYS A 95 16.00 -6.41 18.13
C LYS A 95 16.03 -7.09 19.50
N MET A 96 14.96 -6.94 20.28
CA MET A 96 14.86 -7.59 21.58
C MET A 96 14.86 -9.12 21.45
N GLU A 97 14.19 -9.64 20.43
CA GLU A 97 14.15 -11.09 20.19
C GLU A 97 15.51 -11.62 19.71
N GLU A 98 16.19 -10.88 18.84
CA GLU A 98 17.56 -11.20 18.39
C GLU A 98 18.54 -11.24 19.58
N GLU A 99 18.49 -10.24 20.47
CA GLU A 99 19.32 -10.20 21.68
C GLU A 99 19.07 -11.39 22.61
N ARG A 100 17.81 -11.81 22.78
CA ARG A 100 17.46 -13.00 23.57
C ARG A 100 18.04 -14.27 22.97
N ILE A 101 17.84 -14.46 21.67
CA ILE A 101 18.33 -15.63 20.94
C ILE A 101 19.87 -15.67 21.00
N GLU A 102 20.54 -14.53 20.88
CA GLU A 102 22.00 -14.45 20.99
C GLU A 102 22.50 -14.78 22.40
N ALA A 103 21.81 -14.32 23.44
CA ALA A 103 22.16 -14.64 24.82
C ALA A 103 22.02 -16.15 25.11
N GLU A 104 20.93 -16.77 24.65
CA GLU A 104 20.72 -18.22 24.79
C GLU A 104 21.78 -19.02 24.02
N LYS A 105 22.08 -18.62 22.77
CA LYS A 105 23.13 -19.27 21.96
C LYS A 105 24.50 -19.21 22.62
N LYS A 106 24.83 -18.10 23.31
CA LYS A 106 26.10 -17.98 24.05
C LYS A 106 26.14 -18.94 25.23
N ARG A 107 25.08 -18.98 26.04
CA ARG A 107 24.98 -19.92 27.18
C ARG A 107 25.12 -21.37 26.75
N VAL A 108 24.41 -21.79 25.71
CA VAL A 108 24.47 -23.16 25.20
C VAL A 108 25.88 -23.52 24.70
N LYS A 109 26.58 -22.57 24.06
CA LYS A 109 27.96 -22.79 23.63
C LYS A 109 28.92 -22.94 24.82
N GLU A 110 28.80 -22.09 25.82
CA GLU A 110 29.61 -22.16 27.04
C GLU A 110 29.41 -23.49 27.78
N GLU A 111 28.16 -23.94 27.91
CA GLU A 111 27.82 -25.25 28.51
C GLU A 111 28.41 -26.42 27.70
N ALA A 112 28.33 -26.37 26.37
CA ALA A 112 28.91 -27.39 25.50
C ALA A 112 30.45 -27.45 25.59
N GLU A 113 31.10 -26.29 25.70
CA GLU A 113 32.56 -26.19 25.89
C GLU A 113 33.00 -26.76 27.24
N GLN A 114 32.25 -26.50 28.31
CA GLN A 114 32.53 -27.08 29.64
C GLN A 114 32.39 -28.59 29.66
N LEU A 115 31.35 -29.14 29.03
CA LEU A 115 31.15 -30.59 28.92
C LEU A 115 32.21 -31.27 28.07
N ALA A 116 32.72 -30.63 27.01
CA ALA A 116 33.77 -31.19 26.17
C ALA A 116 35.16 -31.15 26.84
N TYR A 117 35.35 -30.23 27.79
CA TYR A 117 36.58 -30.14 28.58
C TYR A 117 36.64 -31.15 29.74
N PHE A 118 35.48 -31.60 30.21
CA PHE A 118 35.34 -32.60 31.27
C PHE A 118 35.50 -34.04 30.75
#